data_AF-A0AAN6XZG1-F1
#
_entry.id   AF-A0AAN6XZG1-F1
#
_cell.length_a   1.000
_cell.length_b   1.000
_cell.length_c   1.000
_cell.angle_alpha   90.00
_cell.angle_beta   90.00
_cell.angle_gamma   90.00
#
_symmetry.space_group_name_H-M   'P 1'
#
loop_
_entity.id
_entity.type
_entity.pdbx_description
1 polymer ?
#
loop_
_entity_poly.entity_id
_entity_poly.type
_entity_poly.pdbx_seq_one_letter_code
_entity_poly.pdbx_strand_id
1 'polypeptide(L)'
;MADEVKPLSTQPTLVGEKSGLTSRASTSSGPSNGILPLHQGDLEQGWAGNGTATAKATAAETTPHADENGSPTGVARSKTRALFTVRPEGQSGRSGFHPFHFLAITFRSASWVSRIVNVLWPLVPAAIALKYTRNSHHNDLAIFILSYLAMIPCANLIGFAGGELAKKVPHVLGVLLETTLGSIVEIVLFMVLISREPTDKVDYIQVIQAAILGSILATMLLCLGLCFIAGGIKRDEQSFSEAVSEAGSGLLLTAGVGLAIPTIFKSSLKGSFADADLLDQKTIDISRSMAILLIVAYLVFVYFQARTHHGIYDAIFEQDTQRDDDRYKEERQSKLTFVECVIALVISITLVTIIAISLVEQIPYLVHERHVSDAFVGLILVPLVEKAAEHLTAVDEAYDNQMNFALSHVLGATLQTALFNGPLVVLVGWGLGRRMSLSFEVFDLAMLILSILTVGNFLRDQKSNYLEGFLCVTVYVGIAVAAAYFPSPHDRIPGTTATTSGIDVGGGGGHH
;
A
#
# COMPACT_ATOMS: atom_id res chain seq x y z
N MET A 1 -45.57 -57.74 -18.11
CA MET A 1 -44.94 -58.43 -16.97
C MET A 1 -43.95 -57.43 -16.40
N ALA A 2 -44.19 -56.95 -15.18
CA ALA A 2 -43.49 -55.83 -14.52
C ALA A 2 -43.58 -54.46 -15.25
N ASP A 3 -43.45 -53.32 -14.57
CA ASP A 3 -44.09 -52.96 -13.28
C ASP A 3 -44.15 -51.42 -13.16
N GLU A 4 -44.85 -50.94 -12.12
CA GLU A 4 -45.14 -49.53 -11.82
C GLU A 4 -43.89 -48.69 -11.49
N VAL A 5 -43.93 -47.36 -11.75
CA VAL A 5 -43.69 -46.27 -10.75
C VAL A 5 -43.79 -44.88 -11.41
N LYS A 6 -44.32 -43.93 -10.64
CA LYS A 6 -44.83 -42.61 -11.00
C LYS A 6 -43.75 -41.50 -10.93
N PRO A 7 -43.73 -40.49 -11.83
CA PRO A 7 -42.88 -39.30 -11.68
C PRO A 7 -43.60 -38.17 -10.91
N LEU A 8 -42.85 -37.20 -10.35
CA LEU A 8 -43.43 -36.01 -9.72
C LEU A 8 -42.56 -34.74 -9.90
N SER A 9 -43.25 -33.59 -9.93
CA SER A 9 -42.75 -32.20 -9.95
C SER A 9 -42.04 -31.68 -11.21
N THR A 10 -42.83 -30.96 -12.02
CA THR A 10 -42.37 -29.83 -12.85
C THR A 10 -42.34 -28.53 -12.02
N GLN A 11 -41.49 -27.57 -12.43
CA GLN A 11 -41.50 -26.15 -12.01
C GLN A 11 -42.74 -25.41 -12.62
N PRO A 12 -42.92 -24.05 -12.63
CA PRO A 12 -42.07 -22.93 -12.15
C PRO A 12 -42.79 -21.68 -11.55
N THR A 13 -42.04 -20.57 -11.41
CA THR A 13 -42.45 -19.13 -11.52
C THR A 13 -43.29 -18.43 -10.44
N LEU A 14 -42.86 -17.21 -10.10
CA LEU A 14 -43.62 -16.17 -9.37
C LEU A 14 -43.32 -14.78 -9.95
N VAL A 15 -44.30 -14.16 -10.63
CA VAL A 15 -44.47 -12.70 -10.85
C VAL A 15 -45.99 -12.47 -11.01
N GLY A 16 -46.59 -11.44 -10.39
CA GLY A 16 -48.03 -11.16 -10.62
C GLY A 16 -48.79 -10.34 -9.57
N GLU A 17 -48.27 -9.17 -9.23
CA GLU A 17 -48.95 -7.95 -8.73
C GLU A 17 -50.49 -7.89 -8.58
N LYS A 18 -50.97 -7.33 -7.45
CA LYS A 18 -52.26 -6.60 -7.36
C LYS A 18 -52.22 -5.38 -6.42
N SER A 19 -52.18 -4.19 -7.02
CA SER A 19 -52.93 -2.96 -6.69
C SER A 19 -53.57 -2.74 -5.29
N GLY A 20 -53.32 -1.55 -4.69
CA GLY A 20 -54.44 -0.74 -4.17
C GLY A 20 -54.25 0.10 -2.90
N LEU A 21 -54.38 1.44 -3.05
CA LEU A 21 -54.90 2.45 -2.10
C LEU A 21 -54.06 2.96 -0.90
N THR A 22 -53.62 4.23 -1.04
CA THR A 22 -53.82 5.40 -0.12
C THR A 22 -53.41 5.38 1.37
N SER A 23 -53.06 6.50 2.04
CA SER A 23 -52.53 7.84 1.68
C SER A 23 -52.50 8.73 2.95
N ARG A 24 -51.34 9.31 3.33
CA ARG A 24 -51.18 10.55 4.13
C ARG A 24 -51.72 10.52 5.60
N ALA A 25 -51.27 11.36 6.53
CA ALA A 25 -50.13 12.29 6.55
C ALA A 25 -49.66 12.59 7.99
N SER A 26 -48.45 13.16 8.06
CA SER A 26 -47.86 13.90 9.18
C SER A 26 -48.73 15.02 9.76
N THR A 27 -48.52 15.33 11.04
CA THR A 27 -48.67 16.70 11.58
C THR A 27 -47.49 17.06 12.49
N SER A 28 -47.07 18.32 12.40
CA SER A 28 -46.01 18.95 13.20
C SER A 28 -46.57 20.20 13.88
N SER A 29 -46.28 20.42 15.16
CA SER A 29 -46.51 21.71 15.82
C SER A 29 -45.81 21.79 17.19
N GLY A 30 -44.96 22.81 17.39
CA GLY A 30 -44.78 23.42 18.72
C GLY A 30 -45.77 24.58 18.90
N PRO A 31 -45.56 25.55 19.83
CA PRO A 31 -44.44 25.69 20.76
C PRO A 31 -44.80 26.15 22.21
N SER A 32 -43.77 26.24 23.08
CA SER A 32 -43.58 27.28 24.13
C SER A 32 -44.19 27.19 25.55
N ASN A 33 -43.31 27.45 26.53
CA ASN A 33 -43.47 28.08 27.87
C ASN A 33 -44.21 27.42 29.07
N GLY A 34 -43.59 27.60 30.26
CA GLY A 34 -44.08 27.25 31.61
C GLY A 34 -43.09 26.34 32.37
N ILE A 35 -42.10 26.79 33.14
CA ILE A 35 -42.05 27.64 34.36
C ILE A 35 -42.61 26.96 35.64
N LEU A 36 -41.64 26.68 36.54
CA LEU A 36 -41.68 26.41 38.00
C LEU A 36 -42.13 25.03 38.56
N PRO A 37 -41.37 24.47 39.54
CA PRO A 37 -41.69 23.24 40.25
C PRO A 37 -42.21 23.48 41.69
N LEU A 38 -43.03 22.56 42.22
CA LEU A 38 -43.32 22.43 43.66
C LEU A 38 -43.70 20.98 44.01
N HIS A 39 -42.87 20.26 44.76
CA HIS A 39 -43.17 19.87 46.14
C HIS A 39 -41.96 19.19 46.82
N GLN A 40 -41.75 19.56 48.08
CA GLN A 40 -40.79 18.96 49.01
C GLN A 40 -41.46 18.85 50.38
N GLY A 41 -40.95 17.98 51.26
CA GLY A 41 -41.42 17.79 52.64
C GLY A 41 -42.49 16.69 52.76
N ASP A 42 -42.53 15.87 53.81
CA ASP A 42 -41.76 15.83 55.07
C ASP A 42 -41.63 14.34 55.53
N LEU A 43 -40.90 13.89 56.55
CA LEU A 43 -40.62 14.42 57.89
C LEU A 43 -39.27 13.88 58.46
N GLU A 44 -38.53 14.80 59.11
CA GLU A 44 -37.94 14.71 60.48
C GLU A 44 -36.92 13.59 60.85
N GLN A 45 -35.94 13.75 61.77
CA GLN A 45 -35.44 14.85 62.65
C GLN A 45 -33.96 14.49 63.01
N GLY A 46 -33.06 15.34 63.53
CA GLY A 46 -33.09 16.79 63.80
C GLY A 46 -32.32 17.16 65.10
N TRP A 47 -31.13 17.80 65.03
CA TRP A 47 -30.47 18.42 66.19
C TRP A 47 -29.79 19.77 65.85
N ALA A 48 -29.96 20.76 66.73
CA ALA A 48 -29.51 22.16 66.62
C ALA A 48 -28.01 22.38 67.01
N GLY A 49 -27.36 23.53 66.76
CA GLY A 49 -27.78 24.74 66.04
C GLY A 49 -26.88 25.97 66.33
N ASN A 50 -27.17 27.11 65.69
CA ASN A 50 -26.61 28.48 65.86
C ASN A 50 -25.09 28.69 65.69
N GLY A 51 -24.59 29.86 65.27
CA GLY A 51 -25.24 31.13 64.90
C GLY A 51 -24.24 32.30 65.05
N THR A 52 -24.10 33.17 64.05
CA THR A 52 -23.02 34.17 63.90
C THR A 52 -23.21 35.48 64.68
N ALA A 53 -22.11 36.17 65.09
CA ALA A 53 -21.88 37.62 64.85
C ALA A 53 -20.57 38.22 65.48
N THR A 54 -19.77 38.88 64.63
CA THR A 54 -18.97 40.13 64.80
C THR A 54 -18.18 40.49 66.09
N ALA A 55 -16.87 40.76 65.94
CA ALA A 55 -16.11 41.82 66.65
C ALA A 55 -14.85 42.25 65.84
N LYS A 56 -14.22 43.39 66.17
CA LYS A 56 -13.25 44.13 65.31
C LYS A 56 -12.11 44.78 66.14
N ALA A 57 -10.83 44.45 65.87
CA ALA A 57 -9.60 45.14 66.32
C ALA A 57 -8.37 44.51 65.58
N THR A 58 -7.51 45.16 64.80
CA THR A 58 -6.55 46.30 64.97
C THR A 58 -5.21 45.98 65.64
N ALA A 59 -4.17 45.75 64.82
CA ALA A 59 -2.74 46.08 65.01
C ALA A 59 -2.12 46.05 63.58
N ALA A 60 -1.59 47.13 62.97
CA ALA A 60 -0.46 48.01 63.35
C ALA A 60 0.88 47.25 63.33
N GLU A 61 1.63 47.32 62.22
CA GLU A 61 2.88 48.10 62.04
C GLU A 61 4.14 47.26 62.37
N THR A 62 5.28 47.32 61.66
CA THR A 62 5.92 48.35 60.82
C THR A 62 6.82 47.71 59.73
N THR A 63 7.10 48.46 58.65
CA THR A 63 8.30 48.24 57.78
C THR A 63 9.34 49.34 58.08
N PRO A 64 10.61 49.19 57.65
CA PRO A 64 11.03 50.00 56.49
C PRO A 64 12.11 49.40 55.56
N HIS A 65 12.08 49.87 54.31
CA HIS A 65 13.17 50.19 53.35
C HIS A 65 14.51 49.41 53.41
N ALA A 66 14.96 48.69 52.37
CA ALA A 66 15.21 49.02 50.95
C ALA A 66 16.65 49.48 50.67
N ASP A 67 17.33 48.77 49.76
CA ASP A 67 18.46 49.27 48.97
C ASP A 67 18.58 48.49 47.65
N GLU A 68 19.12 49.14 46.61
CA GLU A 68 19.04 48.68 45.21
C GLU A 68 20.25 47.85 44.71
N ASN A 69 20.01 47.12 43.62
CA ASN A 69 20.93 46.55 42.60
C ASN A 69 21.19 45.04 42.63
N GLY A 70 21.00 44.39 41.46
CA GLY A 70 21.43 43.00 41.23
C GLY A 70 20.53 42.12 40.34
N SER A 71 20.19 42.59 39.13
CA SER A 71 19.70 41.81 37.97
C SER A 71 19.27 40.33 38.15
N PRO A 72 17.98 39.98 37.96
CA PRO A 72 17.58 38.63 37.58
C PRO A 72 17.71 38.47 36.05
N THR A 73 18.66 37.66 35.58
CA THR A 73 18.77 37.29 34.16
C THR A 73 17.54 36.49 33.74
N GLY A 74 16.61 37.13 33.05
CA GLY A 74 15.43 36.48 32.51
C GLY A 74 15.79 35.45 31.45
N VAL A 75 15.57 34.16 31.74
CA VAL A 75 15.58 33.10 30.73
C VAL A 75 14.33 33.28 29.86
N ALA A 76 14.47 34.10 28.82
CA ALA A 76 13.46 34.29 27.80
C ALA A 76 13.17 32.93 27.14
N ARG A 77 11.99 32.36 27.45
CA ARG A 77 11.56 31.05 26.95
C ARG A 77 11.20 31.16 25.48
N SER A 78 12.23 31.12 24.61
CA SER A 78 12.07 31.24 23.16
C SER A 78 11.14 30.15 22.64
N LYS A 79 9.95 30.55 22.17
CA LYS A 79 9.02 29.68 21.46
C LYS A 79 9.45 29.50 20.00
N THR A 80 10.68 29.05 19.77
CA THR A 80 11.05 28.47 18.48
C THR A 80 10.67 26.99 18.52
N ARG A 81 9.49 26.65 17.99
CA ARG A 81 9.14 25.25 17.70
C ARG A 81 10.15 24.73 16.66
N ALA A 82 11.15 23.98 17.10
CA ALA A 82 12.01 23.24 16.18
C ALA A 82 11.14 22.21 15.45
N LEU A 83 10.98 22.38 14.13
CA LEU A 83 10.18 21.48 13.29
C LEU A 83 10.76 20.05 13.24
N PHE A 84 12.01 19.88 13.68
CA PHE A 84 12.78 18.65 13.73
C PHE A 84 13.30 18.36 15.14
N THR A 85 12.39 18.14 16.09
CA THR A 85 12.76 17.53 17.38
C THR A 85 12.84 16.02 17.18
N VAL A 86 14.06 15.48 17.05
CA VAL A 86 14.30 14.04 16.85
C VAL A 86 13.81 13.27 18.07
N ARG A 87 12.87 12.34 17.88
CA ARG A 87 12.34 11.45 18.94
C ARG A 87 13.49 10.75 19.69
N PRO A 88 13.40 10.56 21.02
CA PRO A 88 14.43 9.83 21.78
C PRO A 88 14.73 8.45 21.19
N GLU A 89 13.69 7.73 20.75
CA GLU A 89 13.79 6.43 20.07
C GLU A 89 14.71 6.44 18.84
N GLY A 90 14.80 7.56 18.11
CA GLY A 90 15.55 7.68 16.85
C GLY A 90 17.00 8.19 17.00
N GLN A 91 17.46 8.46 18.23
CA GLN A 91 18.78 9.06 18.46
C GLN A 91 19.90 8.02 18.48
N SER A 92 20.94 8.26 17.67
CA SER A 92 22.15 7.43 17.61
C SER A 92 23.13 7.68 18.77
N GLY A 93 22.99 8.80 19.49
CA GLY A 93 24.01 9.33 20.43
C GLY A 93 25.29 9.84 19.75
N ARG A 94 25.51 9.54 18.46
CA ARG A 94 26.62 9.96 17.62
C ARG A 94 26.22 11.14 16.71
N SER A 95 27.20 11.92 16.26
CA SER A 95 26.99 13.02 15.30
C SER A 95 27.97 12.93 14.13
N GLY A 96 27.54 13.32 12.93
CA GLY A 96 28.32 13.15 11.70
C GLY A 96 28.23 11.75 11.09
N PHE A 97 29.25 11.36 10.34
CA PHE A 97 29.34 10.10 9.60
C PHE A 97 30.54 9.28 10.09
N HIS A 98 30.31 8.03 10.50
CA HIS A 98 31.37 7.12 10.96
C HIS A 98 31.40 5.85 10.10
N PRO A 99 32.27 5.76 9.07
CA PRO A 99 32.17 4.73 8.03
C PRO A 99 32.22 3.28 8.54
N PHE A 100 33.05 2.99 9.55
CA PHE A 100 33.14 1.66 10.14
C PHE A 100 31.89 1.28 10.96
N HIS A 101 31.30 2.23 11.69
CA HIS A 101 30.05 2.00 12.41
C HIS A 101 28.87 1.87 11.44
N PHE A 102 28.80 2.76 10.45
CA PHE A 102 27.83 2.70 9.36
C PHE A 102 27.81 1.31 8.71
N LEU A 103 28.96 0.83 8.22
CA LEU A 103 29.06 -0.47 7.57
C LEU A 103 28.69 -1.62 8.53
N ALA A 104 29.15 -1.58 9.78
CA ALA A 104 28.83 -2.59 10.77
C ALA A 104 27.34 -2.64 11.13
N ILE A 105 26.68 -1.48 11.24
CA ILE A 105 25.24 -1.38 11.51
C ILE A 105 24.45 -1.89 10.31
N THR A 106 24.76 -1.41 9.09
CA THR A 106 24.10 -1.84 7.85
C THR A 106 24.22 -3.35 7.60
N PHE A 107 25.40 -3.94 7.79
CA PHE A 107 25.57 -5.39 7.63
C PHE A 107 24.92 -6.20 8.75
N ARG A 108 24.93 -5.70 9.99
CA ARG A 108 24.31 -6.38 11.13
C ARG A 108 22.79 -6.28 11.10
N SER A 109 22.22 -5.24 10.49
CA SER A 109 20.81 -4.88 10.38
C SER A 109 20.02 -4.95 11.70
N ALA A 110 18.76 -4.52 11.67
CA ALA A 110 17.86 -4.64 12.81
C ALA A 110 17.21 -6.02 12.89
N SER A 111 16.67 -6.48 11.75
CA SER A 111 15.87 -7.70 11.65
C SER A 111 16.67 -8.93 11.24
N TRP A 112 16.20 -10.11 11.64
CA TRP A 112 16.79 -11.39 11.24
C TRP A 112 16.67 -11.63 9.73
N VAL A 113 15.54 -11.22 9.15
CA VAL A 113 15.24 -11.33 7.72
C VAL A 113 16.24 -10.49 6.90
N SER A 114 16.42 -9.22 7.25
CA SER A 114 17.34 -8.29 6.56
C SER A 114 18.81 -8.75 6.65
N ARG A 115 19.20 -9.42 7.75
CA ARG A 115 20.53 -10.04 7.90
C ARG A 115 20.78 -11.18 6.91
N ILE A 116 19.78 -11.98 6.59
CA ILE A 116 19.90 -13.05 5.59
C ILE A 116 20.04 -12.44 4.20
N VAL A 117 19.27 -11.40 3.88
CA VAL A 117 19.39 -10.69 2.61
C VAL A 117 20.78 -10.05 2.42
N ASN A 118 21.43 -9.60 3.50
CA ASN A 118 22.82 -9.11 3.42
C ASN A 118 23.85 -10.18 2.97
N VAL A 119 23.52 -11.48 2.96
CA VAL A 119 24.37 -12.52 2.34
C VAL A 119 24.43 -12.37 0.81
N LEU A 120 23.44 -11.72 0.20
CA LEU A 120 23.36 -11.50 -1.26
C LEU A 120 24.23 -10.32 -1.76
N TRP A 121 24.83 -9.52 -0.87
CA TRP A 121 25.68 -8.38 -1.26
C TRP A 121 26.77 -8.68 -2.31
N PRO A 122 27.47 -9.84 -2.30
CA PRO A 122 28.45 -10.18 -3.34
C PRO A 122 27.88 -10.28 -4.77
N LEU A 123 26.55 -10.45 -4.92
CA LEU A 123 25.90 -10.50 -6.23
C LEU A 123 25.86 -9.12 -6.90
N VAL A 124 25.87 -8.02 -6.14
CA VAL A 124 25.83 -6.64 -6.66
C VAL A 124 27.08 -6.31 -7.50
N PRO A 125 28.32 -6.43 -7.00
CA PRO A 125 29.51 -6.22 -7.83
C PRO A 125 29.66 -7.29 -8.92
N ALA A 126 29.16 -8.52 -8.71
CA ALA A 126 29.19 -9.58 -9.72
C ALA A 126 28.29 -9.25 -10.92
N ALA A 127 27.05 -8.78 -10.69
CA ALA A 127 26.14 -8.34 -11.74
C ALA A 127 26.72 -7.17 -12.56
N ILE A 128 27.29 -6.17 -11.86
CA ILE A 128 27.95 -5.02 -12.49
C ILE A 128 29.16 -5.46 -13.32
N ALA A 129 30.04 -6.31 -12.77
CA ALA A 129 31.22 -6.79 -13.48
C ALA A 129 30.88 -7.65 -14.71
N LEU A 130 29.86 -8.52 -14.61
CA LEU A 130 29.44 -9.36 -15.73
C LEU A 130 28.88 -8.52 -16.88
N LYS A 131 28.06 -7.51 -16.59
CA LYS A 131 27.50 -6.58 -17.60
C LYS A 131 28.57 -5.88 -18.42
N TYR A 132 29.65 -5.43 -17.80
CA TYR A 132 30.75 -4.71 -18.47
C TYR A 132 31.84 -5.62 -19.06
N THR A 133 31.70 -6.94 -18.97
CA THR A 133 32.67 -7.89 -19.56
C THR A 133 32.39 -8.09 -21.05
N ARG A 134 33.44 -8.10 -21.89
CA ARG A 134 33.38 -8.02 -23.37
C ARG A 134 32.56 -9.11 -24.11
N ASN A 135 32.01 -10.11 -23.41
CA ASN A 135 31.28 -11.26 -23.96
C ASN A 135 29.78 -11.30 -23.57
N SER A 136 29.18 -10.18 -23.14
CA SER A 136 27.84 -10.13 -22.51
C SER A 136 26.76 -10.96 -23.21
N HIS A 137 26.68 -10.93 -24.55
CA HIS A 137 25.67 -11.64 -25.36
C HIS A 137 25.63 -13.17 -25.19
N HIS A 138 26.66 -13.82 -24.64
CA HIS A 138 26.60 -15.27 -24.34
C HIS A 138 26.05 -15.56 -22.93
N ASN A 139 25.86 -14.54 -22.10
CA ASN A 139 25.54 -14.63 -20.68
C ASN A 139 24.29 -13.83 -20.28
N ASP A 140 23.48 -13.40 -21.24
CA ASP A 140 22.28 -12.56 -21.04
C ASP A 140 21.35 -13.09 -19.93
N LEU A 141 21.09 -14.41 -19.90
CA LEU A 141 20.37 -15.06 -18.80
C LEU A 141 21.04 -14.87 -17.42
N ALA A 142 22.36 -15.02 -17.35
CA ALA A 142 23.12 -14.89 -16.11
C ALA A 142 23.17 -13.42 -15.66
N ILE A 143 23.23 -12.46 -16.60
CA ILE A 143 23.11 -11.03 -16.31
C ILE A 143 21.72 -10.73 -15.75
N PHE A 144 20.65 -11.29 -16.31
CA PHE A 144 19.30 -11.16 -15.74
C PHE A 144 19.24 -11.72 -14.31
N ILE A 145 19.60 -12.99 -14.11
CA ILE A 145 19.48 -13.66 -12.80
C ILE A 145 20.32 -12.94 -11.73
N LEU A 146 21.57 -12.56 -12.05
CA LEU A 146 22.42 -11.83 -11.12
C LEU A 146 21.87 -10.44 -10.83
N SER A 147 21.36 -9.71 -11.83
CA SER A 147 20.75 -8.39 -11.60
C SER A 147 19.48 -8.50 -10.75
N TYR A 148 18.63 -9.50 -11.01
CA TYR A 148 17.42 -9.77 -10.26
C TYR A 148 17.72 -10.06 -8.79
N LEU A 149 18.67 -10.97 -8.50
CA LEU A 149 19.06 -11.29 -7.13
C LEU A 149 19.86 -10.16 -6.45
N ALA A 150 20.63 -9.37 -7.22
CA ALA A 150 21.35 -8.20 -6.72
C ALA A 150 20.42 -7.03 -6.36
N MET A 151 19.21 -6.96 -6.92
CA MET A 151 18.24 -5.93 -6.57
C MET A 151 17.76 -6.09 -5.10
N ILE A 152 17.58 -7.32 -4.63
CA ILE A 152 17.06 -7.64 -3.29
C ILE A 152 17.88 -6.97 -2.16
N PRO A 153 19.22 -7.13 -2.06
CA PRO A 153 20.02 -6.44 -1.03
C PRO A 153 20.07 -4.91 -1.22
N CYS A 154 20.03 -4.42 -2.47
CA CYS A 154 20.00 -2.98 -2.74
C CYS A 154 18.70 -2.34 -2.26
N ALA A 155 17.56 -2.98 -2.53
CA ALA A 155 16.24 -2.56 -2.04
C ALA A 155 16.14 -2.68 -0.50
N ASN A 156 16.63 -3.77 0.08
CA ASN A 156 16.68 -3.97 1.54
C ASN A 156 17.46 -2.86 2.26
N LEU A 157 18.50 -2.29 1.63
CA LEU A 157 19.20 -1.11 2.15
C LEU A 157 18.35 0.17 2.09
N ILE A 158 17.46 0.32 1.10
CA ILE A 158 16.47 1.42 1.09
C ILE A 158 15.50 1.26 2.26
N GLY A 159 14.89 0.07 2.42
CA GLY A 159 13.97 -0.21 3.54
C GLY A 159 14.62 0.05 4.90
N PHE A 160 15.77 -0.57 5.18
CA PHE A 160 16.50 -0.38 6.44
C PHE A 160 16.86 1.08 6.73
N ALA A 161 17.38 1.81 5.74
CA ALA A 161 17.72 3.23 5.90
C ALA A 161 16.48 4.13 6.02
N GLY A 162 15.37 3.72 5.39
CA GLY A 162 14.06 4.34 5.49
C GLY A 162 13.47 4.22 6.90
N GLY A 163 13.37 3.00 7.45
CA GLY A 163 12.91 2.77 8.81
C GLY A 163 13.78 3.47 9.87
N GLU A 164 15.11 3.44 9.72
CA GLU A 164 16.02 4.19 10.61
C GLU A 164 15.85 5.72 10.53
N LEU A 165 15.32 6.24 9.42
CA LEU A 165 14.96 7.64 9.23
C LEU A 165 13.53 7.93 9.75
N ALA A 166 12.59 7.00 9.55
CA ALA A 166 11.20 7.07 10.02
C ALA A 166 11.13 7.18 11.55
N LYS A 167 11.95 6.42 12.29
CA LYS A 167 12.10 6.50 13.76
C LYS A 167 12.53 7.88 14.28
N LYS A 168 12.99 8.79 13.40
CA LYS A 168 13.43 10.16 13.77
C LYS A 168 12.32 11.21 13.64
N VAL A 169 11.18 10.85 13.04
CA VAL A 169 10.00 11.72 12.81
C VAL A 169 8.76 11.18 13.54
N PRO A 170 7.61 11.89 13.60
CA PRO A 170 6.37 11.35 14.19
C PRO A 170 5.86 10.12 13.44
N HIS A 171 5.24 9.14 14.13
CA HIS A 171 4.88 7.82 13.57
C HIS A 171 4.18 7.90 12.21
N VAL A 172 3.12 8.70 12.10
CA VAL A 172 2.35 8.86 10.85
C VAL A 172 3.20 9.40 9.69
N LEU A 173 4.14 10.31 9.97
CA LEU A 173 5.08 10.80 8.96
C LEU A 173 6.20 9.79 8.68
N GLY A 174 6.55 8.95 9.67
CA GLY A 174 7.48 7.83 9.52
C GLY A 174 6.94 6.78 8.55
N VAL A 175 5.73 6.27 8.80
CA VAL A 175 5.04 5.29 7.93
C VAL A 175 4.86 5.83 6.51
N LEU A 176 4.44 7.10 6.35
CA LEU A 176 4.32 7.73 5.03
C LEU A 176 5.68 7.88 4.33
N LEU A 177 6.74 8.23 5.07
CA LEU A 177 8.10 8.33 4.54
C LEU A 177 8.64 6.96 4.13
N GLU A 178 8.45 5.93 4.95
CA GLU A 178 8.90 4.56 4.68
C GLU A 178 8.17 3.97 3.47
N THR A 179 6.84 4.12 3.40
CA THR A 179 6.03 3.77 2.21
C THR A 179 6.56 4.47 0.95
N THR A 180 6.84 5.77 1.05
CA THR A 180 7.37 6.55 -0.08
C THR A 180 8.76 6.05 -0.49
N LEU A 181 9.65 5.75 0.46
CA LEU A 181 11.01 5.26 0.18
C LEU A 181 11.01 3.83 -0.37
N GLY A 182 10.19 2.93 0.18
CA GLY A 182 10.01 1.55 -0.33
C GLY A 182 9.58 1.52 -1.79
N SER A 183 8.65 2.43 -2.15
CA SER A 183 8.18 2.60 -3.53
C SER A 183 9.22 3.12 -4.53
N ILE A 184 10.40 3.60 -4.09
CA ILE A 184 11.40 4.16 -5.02
C ILE A 184 11.91 3.11 -6.00
N VAL A 185 12.00 1.84 -5.61
CA VAL A 185 12.46 0.76 -6.50
C VAL A 185 11.50 0.57 -7.68
N GLU A 186 10.19 0.56 -7.39
CA GLU A 186 9.10 0.50 -8.36
C GLU A 186 9.09 1.74 -9.28
N ILE A 187 9.20 2.95 -8.71
CA ILE A 187 9.30 4.18 -9.50
C ILE A 187 10.52 4.14 -10.43
N VAL A 188 11.70 3.74 -9.93
CA VAL A 188 12.92 3.63 -10.74
C VAL A 188 12.75 2.60 -11.85
N LEU A 189 12.19 1.42 -11.59
CA LEU A 189 11.93 0.40 -12.61
C LEU A 189 10.96 0.90 -13.68
N PHE A 190 9.86 1.55 -13.31
CA PHE A 190 8.96 2.17 -14.28
C PHE A 190 9.63 3.26 -15.11
N MET A 191 10.47 4.13 -14.50
CA MET A 191 11.22 5.16 -15.25
C MET A 191 12.22 4.54 -16.22
N VAL A 192 12.88 3.44 -15.85
CA VAL A 192 13.79 2.71 -16.73
C VAL A 192 13.02 2.03 -17.87
N LEU A 193 11.85 1.42 -17.59
CA LEU A 193 11.00 0.77 -18.59
C LEU A 193 10.44 1.78 -19.61
N ILE A 194 9.82 2.88 -19.18
CA ILE A 194 9.19 3.86 -20.09
C ILE A 194 10.21 4.61 -20.96
N SER A 195 11.46 4.68 -20.48
CA SER A 195 12.59 5.27 -21.20
C SER A 195 13.14 4.37 -22.31
N ARG A 196 12.84 3.06 -22.33
CA ARG A 196 13.25 2.17 -23.43
C ARG A 196 12.53 2.53 -24.72
N GLU A 197 13.16 2.22 -25.84
CA GLU A 197 12.55 2.36 -27.15
C GLU A 197 11.67 1.15 -27.47
N PRO A 198 10.46 1.35 -28.04
CA PRO A 198 9.66 0.27 -28.57
C PRO A 198 10.53 -0.57 -29.51
N THR A 199 10.58 -1.87 -29.24
CA THR A 199 11.27 -2.86 -30.07
C THR A 199 10.21 -3.83 -30.56
N ASP A 200 10.33 -4.36 -31.78
CA ASP A 200 9.42 -5.40 -32.33
C ASP A 200 9.35 -6.70 -31.51
N LYS A 201 10.10 -6.74 -30.39
CA LYS A 201 10.31 -7.87 -29.50
C LYS A 201 9.53 -7.79 -28.18
N VAL A 202 9.29 -6.61 -27.63
CA VAL A 202 8.76 -6.44 -26.27
C VAL A 202 7.90 -5.18 -26.23
N ASP A 203 6.65 -5.33 -25.82
CA ASP A 203 5.82 -4.18 -25.47
C ASP A 203 6.10 -3.74 -24.03
N TYR A 204 7.06 -2.83 -23.88
CA TYR A 204 7.37 -2.22 -22.59
C TYR A 204 6.17 -1.48 -21.96
N ILE A 205 5.19 -1.00 -22.75
CA ILE A 205 3.96 -0.40 -22.21
C ILE A 205 3.12 -1.47 -21.52
N GLN A 206 2.95 -2.63 -22.14
CA GLN A 206 2.25 -3.76 -21.52
C GLN A 206 2.99 -4.27 -20.28
N VAL A 207 4.33 -4.37 -20.31
CA VAL A 207 5.12 -4.78 -19.13
C VAL A 207 4.88 -3.82 -17.96
N ILE A 208 4.86 -2.50 -18.19
CA ILE A 208 4.52 -1.50 -17.16
C ILE A 208 3.07 -1.66 -16.67
N GLN A 209 2.11 -1.82 -17.58
CA GLN A 209 0.69 -1.98 -17.23
C GLN A 209 0.45 -3.21 -16.35
N ALA A 210 1.01 -4.35 -16.76
CA ALA A 210 0.95 -5.58 -15.97
C ALA A 210 1.68 -5.43 -14.63
N ALA A 211 2.82 -4.73 -14.58
CA ALA A 211 3.55 -4.48 -13.33
C ALA A 211 2.80 -3.56 -12.35
N ILE A 212 2.06 -2.54 -12.81
CA ILE A 212 1.20 -1.72 -11.93
C ILE A 212 0.15 -2.59 -11.22
N LEU A 213 -0.54 -3.48 -11.94
CA LEU A 213 -1.53 -4.38 -11.33
C LEU A 213 -0.86 -5.47 -10.50
N GLY A 214 0.25 -6.02 -10.99
CA GLY A 214 1.03 -7.07 -10.35
C GLY A 214 1.64 -6.63 -9.03
N SER A 215 2.09 -5.37 -8.92
CA SER A 215 2.56 -4.72 -7.70
C SER A 215 1.45 -4.67 -6.64
N ILE A 216 0.24 -4.24 -7.03
CA ILE A 216 -0.92 -4.24 -6.13
C ILE A 216 -1.30 -5.67 -5.70
N LEU A 217 -1.32 -6.63 -6.63
CA LEU A 217 -1.63 -8.04 -6.36
C LEU A 217 -0.57 -8.72 -5.47
N ALA A 218 0.71 -8.47 -5.70
CA ALA A 218 1.80 -9.00 -4.89
C ALA A 218 1.73 -8.47 -3.46
N THR A 219 1.49 -7.17 -3.28
CA THR A 219 1.38 -6.62 -1.93
C THR A 219 0.05 -7.04 -1.24
N MET A 220 -1.08 -7.11 -1.95
CA MET A 220 -2.37 -7.53 -1.36
C MET A 220 -2.50 -9.02 -1.07
N LEU A 221 -1.91 -9.91 -1.86
CA LEU A 221 -2.08 -11.35 -1.69
C LEU A 221 -0.82 -12.04 -1.16
N LEU A 222 0.34 -11.76 -1.76
CA LEU A 222 1.59 -12.39 -1.32
C LEU A 222 2.08 -11.77 -0.02
N CYS A 223 2.32 -10.46 0.04
CA CYS A 223 2.86 -9.82 1.24
C CYS A 223 1.91 -9.92 2.43
N LEU A 224 0.66 -9.48 2.26
CA LEU A 224 -0.35 -9.59 3.32
C LEU A 224 -0.54 -11.04 3.78
N GLY A 225 -0.56 -11.99 2.85
CA GLY A 225 -0.66 -13.40 3.16
C GLY A 225 0.53 -13.92 3.97
N LEU A 226 1.75 -13.51 3.62
CA LEU A 226 2.97 -13.80 4.38
C LEU A 226 2.96 -13.12 5.76
N CYS A 227 2.43 -11.91 5.90
CA CYS A 227 2.27 -11.22 7.19
C CYS A 227 1.36 -12.01 8.13
N PHE A 228 0.18 -12.42 7.64
CA PHE A 228 -0.79 -13.22 8.39
C PHE A 228 -0.24 -14.61 8.77
N ILE A 229 0.52 -15.26 7.88
CA ILE A 229 1.23 -16.51 8.21
C ILE A 229 2.29 -16.25 9.29
N ALA A 230 3.17 -15.26 9.10
CA ALA A 230 4.30 -15.01 9.99
C ALA A 230 3.85 -14.64 11.41
N GLY A 231 2.91 -13.70 11.54
CA GLY A 231 2.36 -13.33 12.83
C GLY A 231 1.52 -14.44 13.49
N GLY A 232 0.85 -15.26 12.67
CA GLY A 232 0.09 -16.45 13.08
C GLY A 232 0.94 -17.68 13.44
N ILE A 233 2.26 -17.68 13.23
CA ILE A 233 3.16 -18.77 13.71
C ILE A 233 3.31 -18.74 15.23
N LYS A 234 3.29 -17.53 15.84
CA LYS A 234 3.42 -17.35 17.30
C LYS A 234 2.07 -17.30 18.03
N ARG A 235 0.95 -17.10 17.32
CA ARG A 235 -0.33 -16.61 17.86
C ARG A 235 -1.53 -17.23 17.13
N ASP A 236 -2.58 -17.56 17.87
CA ASP A 236 -3.82 -18.11 17.27
C ASP A 236 -4.56 -17.06 16.42
N GLU A 237 -4.60 -15.81 16.89
CA GLU A 237 -5.15 -14.65 16.21
C GLU A 237 -4.30 -13.40 16.52
N GLN A 238 -4.26 -12.44 15.58
CA GLN A 238 -3.80 -11.07 15.82
C GLN A 238 -4.92 -10.09 15.50
N SER A 239 -4.97 -8.95 16.20
CA SER A 239 -6.00 -7.91 15.96
C SER A 239 -5.39 -6.58 15.53
N PHE A 240 -6.15 -5.86 14.71
CA PHE A 240 -5.77 -4.57 14.13
C PHE A 240 -6.96 -3.60 14.13
N SER A 241 -6.70 -2.33 13.84
CA SER A 241 -7.68 -1.25 13.91
C SER A 241 -8.55 -1.15 12.66
N GLU A 242 -9.84 -0.88 12.86
CA GLU A 242 -10.80 -0.52 11.80
C GLU A 242 -10.29 0.56 10.85
N ALA A 243 -9.58 1.57 11.37
CA ALA A 243 -9.04 2.66 10.55
C ALA A 243 -7.99 2.18 9.53
N VAL A 244 -7.27 1.11 9.86
CA VAL A 244 -6.30 0.47 8.95
C VAL A 244 -7.01 -0.50 8.01
N SER A 245 -8.01 -1.27 8.49
CA SER A 245 -8.87 -2.13 7.66
C SER A 245 -9.59 -1.39 6.53
N GLU A 246 -10.10 -0.18 6.80
CA GLU A 246 -10.86 0.61 5.83
C GLU A 246 -9.98 1.06 4.65
N ALA A 247 -8.68 1.31 4.89
CA ALA A 247 -7.74 1.62 3.82
C ALA A 247 -7.58 0.46 2.83
N GLY A 248 -7.58 -0.78 3.33
CA GLY A 248 -7.41 -2.00 2.53
C GLY A 248 -8.69 -2.51 1.86
N SER A 249 -9.84 -1.92 2.18
CA SER A 249 -11.14 -2.28 1.60
C SER A 249 -11.74 -1.12 0.81
N GLY A 250 -12.37 -0.14 1.47
CA GLY A 250 -13.09 0.96 0.82
C GLY A 250 -12.20 1.86 -0.06
N LEU A 251 -11.05 2.30 0.47
CA LEU A 251 -10.15 3.19 -0.29
C LEU A 251 -9.51 2.48 -1.47
N LEU A 252 -9.00 1.25 -1.26
CA LEU A 252 -8.32 0.51 -2.33
C LEU A 252 -9.28 0.03 -3.41
N LEU A 253 -10.52 -0.36 -3.07
CA LEU A 253 -11.55 -0.68 -4.07
C LEU A 253 -11.88 0.55 -4.93
N THR A 254 -11.97 1.73 -4.31
CA THR A 254 -12.19 3.00 -5.03
C THR A 254 -11.04 3.30 -5.99
N ALA A 255 -9.79 3.09 -5.56
CA ALA A 255 -8.61 3.21 -6.41
C ALA A 255 -8.62 2.21 -7.59
N GLY A 256 -8.95 0.95 -7.31
CA GLY A 256 -9.07 -0.11 -8.33
C GLY A 256 -10.14 0.19 -9.38
N VAL A 257 -11.31 0.72 -8.98
CA VAL A 257 -12.33 1.21 -9.91
C VAL A 257 -11.81 2.38 -10.75
N GLY A 258 -11.03 3.29 -10.16
CA GLY A 258 -10.36 4.36 -10.89
C GLY A 258 -9.42 3.86 -12.00
N LEU A 259 -8.62 2.84 -11.71
CA LEU A 259 -7.77 2.14 -12.69
C LEU A 259 -8.60 1.36 -13.75
N ALA A 260 -9.77 0.86 -13.38
CA ALA A 260 -10.63 0.07 -14.27
C ALA A 260 -11.24 0.90 -15.41
N ILE A 261 -11.54 2.18 -15.19
CA ILE A 261 -12.34 3.03 -16.11
C ILE A 261 -11.83 3.01 -17.57
N PRO A 262 -10.53 3.27 -17.87
CA PRO A 262 -10.07 3.33 -19.26
C PRO A 262 -10.07 1.95 -19.94
N THR A 263 -9.81 0.90 -19.16
CA THR A 263 -9.82 -0.50 -19.60
C THR A 263 -11.23 -0.97 -19.96
N ILE A 264 -12.21 -0.67 -19.10
CA ILE A 264 -13.62 -0.98 -19.35
C ILE A 264 -14.13 -0.18 -20.56
N PHE A 265 -13.80 1.11 -20.65
CA PHE A 265 -14.16 1.94 -21.80
C PHE A 265 -13.65 1.36 -23.13
N LYS A 266 -12.36 1.01 -23.22
CA LYS A 266 -11.79 0.39 -24.44
C LYS A 266 -12.46 -0.96 -24.74
N SER A 267 -12.69 -1.78 -23.71
CA SER A 267 -13.24 -3.13 -23.87
C SER A 267 -14.72 -3.14 -24.29
N SER A 268 -15.55 -2.27 -23.71
CA SER A 268 -16.97 -2.16 -24.03
C SER A 268 -17.26 -1.56 -25.42
N LEU A 269 -16.28 -0.87 -26.02
CA LEU A 269 -16.41 -0.23 -27.33
C LEU A 269 -15.68 -0.97 -28.45
N LYS A 270 -14.85 -1.96 -28.11
CA LYS A 270 -14.14 -2.83 -29.04
C LYS A 270 -15.15 -3.59 -29.92
N GLY A 271 -15.07 -3.41 -31.23
CA GLY A 271 -16.00 -4.00 -32.21
C GLY A 271 -17.28 -3.19 -32.46
N SER A 272 -17.59 -2.16 -31.67
CA SER A 272 -18.62 -1.16 -32.01
C SER A 272 -18.04 0.11 -32.67
N PHE A 273 -16.76 0.41 -32.42
CA PHE A 273 -16.03 1.44 -33.15
C PHE A 273 -15.41 0.87 -34.43
N ALA A 274 -15.67 1.53 -35.57
CA ALA A 274 -15.10 1.17 -36.86
C ALA A 274 -13.62 1.59 -37.02
N ASP A 275 -13.16 2.56 -36.24
CA ASP A 275 -11.80 3.08 -36.22
C ASP A 275 -11.12 2.72 -34.90
N ALA A 276 -10.15 1.81 -34.98
CA ALA A 276 -9.40 1.31 -33.83
C ALA A 276 -8.34 2.32 -33.33
N ASP A 277 -7.72 3.08 -34.23
CA ASP A 277 -6.71 4.09 -33.89
C ASP A 277 -7.35 5.27 -33.14
N LEU A 278 -8.56 5.68 -33.56
CA LEU A 278 -9.34 6.69 -32.85
C LEU A 278 -9.74 6.20 -31.45
N LEU A 279 -10.17 4.94 -31.31
CA LEU A 279 -10.51 4.35 -30.01
C LEU A 279 -9.29 4.34 -29.06
N ASP A 280 -8.12 3.97 -29.55
CA ASP A 280 -6.89 3.97 -28.76
C ASP A 280 -6.45 5.38 -28.38
N GLN A 281 -6.56 6.36 -29.29
CA GLN A 281 -6.29 7.76 -28.96
C GLN A 281 -7.22 8.26 -27.84
N LYS A 282 -8.53 7.95 -27.90
CA LYS A 282 -9.49 8.33 -26.84
C LYS A 282 -9.18 7.62 -25.52
N THR A 283 -8.80 6.35 -25.56
CA THR A 283 -8.38 5.60 -24.36
C THR A 283 -7.15 6.23 -23.68
N ILE A 284 -6.17 6.71 -24.46
CA ILE A 284 -5.00 7.43 -23.94
C ILE A 284 -5.41 8.76 -23.30
N ASP A 285 -6.27 9.56 -23.95
CA ASP A 285 -6.71 10.85 -23.40
C ASP A 285 -7.55 10.69 -22.11
N ILE A 286 -8.39 9.65 -22.04
CA ILE A 286 -9.09 9.26 -20.81
C ILE A 286 -8.07 8.83 -19.73
N SER A 287 -7.05 8.04 -20.10
CA SER A 287 -6.00 7.60 -19.16
C SER A 287 -5.20 8.76 -18.57
N ARG A 288 -4.84 9.77 -19.38
CA ARG A 288 -4.19 11.00 -18.93
C ARG A 288 -5.07 11.77 -17.94
N SER A 289 -6.36 11.88 -18.25
CA SER A 289 -7.35 12.55 -17.40
C SER A 289 -7.50 11.83 -16.05
N MET A 290 -7.62 10.50 -16.08
CA MET A 290 -7.65 9.67 -14.87
C MET A 290 -6.36 9.77 -14.06
N ALA A 291 -5.19 9.78 -14.71
CA ALA A 291 -3.91 9.92 -14.01
C ALA A 291 -3.82 11.22 -13.17
N ILE A 292 -4.28 12.35 -13.72
CA ILE A 292 -4.34 13.61 -12.97
C ILE A 292 -5.31 13.51 -11.78
N LEU A 293 -6.50 12.94 -11.98
CA LEU A 293 -7.50 12.77 -10.91
C LEU A 293 -7.02 11.85 -9.79
N LEU A 294 -6.36 10.75 -10.14
CA LEU A 294 -5.81 9.78 -9.19
C LEU A 294 -4.68 10.39 -8.35
N ILE A 295 -3.76 11.16 -8.97
CA ILE A 295 -2.70 11.87 -8.24
C ILE A 295 -3.29 12.92 -7.30
N VAL A 296 -4.32 13.67 -7.72
CA VAL A 296 -5.01 14.60 -6.83
C VAL A 296 -5.67 13.86 -5.66
N ALA A 297 -6.29 12.70 -5.89
CA ALA A 297 -6.84 11.86 -4.83
C ALA A 297 -5.75 11.35 -3.86
N TYR A 298 -4.58 10.94 -4.37
CA TYR A 298 -3.42 10.58 -3.53
C TYR A 298 -2.94 11.75 -2.65
N LEU A 299 -2.82 12.95 -3.21
CA LEU A 299 -2.41 14.14 -2.44
C LEU A 299 -3.43 14.49 -1.34
N VAL A 300 -4.73 14.32 -1.61
CA VAL A 300 -5.78 14.46 -0.60
C VAL A 300 -5.69 13.37 0.47
N PHE A 301 -5.42 12.11 0.09
CA PHE A 301 -5.20 10.99 1.02
C PHE A 301 -3.98 11.19 1.92
N VAL A 302 -2.84 11.63 1.37
CA VAL A 302 -1.64 11.96 2.15
C VAL A 302 -1.92 13.13 3.10
N TYR A 303 -2.64 14.16 2.67
CA TYR A 303 -3.07 15.26 3.54
C TYR A 303 -4.03 14.79 4.66
N PHE A 304 -4.95 13.88 4.33
CA PHE A 304 -5.88 13.28 5.27
C PHE A 304 -5.13 12.55 6.40
N GLN A 305 -4.22 11.64 6.05
CA GLN A 305 -3.39 10.93 7.01
C GLN A 305 -2.47 11.87 7.79
N ALA A 306 -1.64 12.67 7.11
CA ALA A 306 -0.58 13.47 7.74
C ALA A 306 -1.09 14.66 8.56
N ARG A 307 -2.34 15.12 8.34
CA ARG A 307 -2.86 16.36 8.97
C ARG A 307 -4.22 16.21 9.62
N THR A 308 -5.26 15.75 8.92
CA THR A 308 -6.62 15.80 9.50
C THR A 308 -6.90 14.65 10.46
N HIS A 309 -6.41 13.44 10.18
CA HIS A 309 -6.68 12.23 10.98
C HIS A 309 -5.45 11.65 11.69
N HIS A 310 -4.30 12.35 11.62
CA HIS A 310 -3.04 11.90 12.22
C HIS A 310 -3.15 11.41 13.67
N GLY A 311 -3.99 12.03 14.51
CA GLY A 311 -4.15 11.65 15.92
C GLY A 311 -4.78 10.27 16.15
N ILE A 312 -5.55 9.73 15.20
CA ILE A 312 -6.09 8.36 15.28
C ILE A 312 -4.95 7.37 14.97
N TYR A 313 -4.25 7.59 13.86
CA TYR A 313 -3.14 6.74 13.42
C TYR A 313 -1.96 6.76 14.41
N ASP A 314 -1.55 7.93 14.93
CA ASP A 314 -0.45 8.06 15.89
C ASP A 314 -0.74 7.29 17.20
N ALA A 315 -2.00 7.25 17.65
CA ALA A 315 -2.43 6.46 18.80
C ALA A 315 -2.39 4.94 18.55
N ILE A 316 -2.78 4.50 17.35
CA ILE A 316 -2.71 3.09 16.93
C ILE A 316 -1.24 2.63 16.85
N PHE A 317 -0.39 3.43 16.21
CA PHE A 317 1.04 3.13 16.06
C PHE A 317 1.81 3.17 17.38
N GLU A 318 1.48 4.08 18.29
CA GLU A 318 2.02 4.09 19.65
C GLU A 318 1.62 2.83 20.43
N GLN A 319 0.37 2.35 20.26
CA GLN A 319 -0.09 1.12 20.90
C GLN A 319 0.64 -0.13 20.37
N ASP A 320 0.89 -0.22 19.06
CA ASP A 320 1.68 -1.33 18.48
C ASP A 320 3.16 -1.25 18.89
N THR A 321 3.74 -0.04 18.98
CA THR A 321 5.10 0.18 19.50
C THR A 321 5.26 -0.33 20.94
N GLN A 322 4.18 -0.33 21.74
CA GLN A 322 4.16 -0.87 23.10
C GLN A 322 3.90 -2.39 23.16
N ARG A 323 3.43 -3.00 22.06
CA ARG A 323 3.12 -4.44 21.93
C ARG A 323 4.21 -5.27 21.25
N ASP A 324 5.22 -4.58 20.73
CA ASP A 324 6.42 -5.12 20.08
C ASP A 324 7.16 -6.15 20.95
N ASP A 325 7.29 -7.38 20.44
CA ASP A 325 8.05 -8.48 21.05
C ASP A 325 9.55 -8.14 21.25
N ASP A 326 10.13 -7.41 20.29
CA ASP A 326 11.58 -7.20 20.13
C ASP A 326 12.05 -5.81 20.59
N ARG A 327 11.13 -4.96 21.04
CA ARG A 327 11.32 -3.61 21.61
C ARG A 327 12.60 -3.45 22.45
N TYR A 328 12.81 -4.34 23.43
CA TYR A 328 13.97 -4.30 24.33
C TYR A 328 15.31 -4.64 23.65
N LYS A 329 15.28 -5.42 22.57
CA LYS A 329 16.46 -5.65 21.73
C LYS A 329 16.72 -4.41 20.89
N GLU A 330 15.68 -3.85 20.28
CA GLU A 330 15.77 -2.71 19.37
C GLU A 330 16.24 -1.42 20.06
N GLU A 331 15.76 -1.14 21.29
CA GLU A 331 16.26 -0.07 22.16
C GLU A 331 17.77 -0.15 22.44
N ARG A 332 18.36 -1.35 22.39
CA ARG A 332 19.79 -1.61 22.65
C ARG A 332 20.64 -1.63 21.38
N GLN A 333 20.04 -1.57 20.19
CA GLN A 333 20.78 -1.57 18.94
C GLN A 333 21.40 -0.20 18.63
N SER A 334 22.52 -0.21 17.92
CA SER A 334 23.17 1.03 17.48
C SER A 334 22.46 1.59 16.25
N LYS A 335 21.71 2.67 16.45
CA LYS A 335 20.92 3.34 15.40
C LYS A 335 21.81 4.19 14.49
N LEU A 336 21.42 4.39 13.24
CA LEU A 336 22.13 5.25 12.29
C LEU A 336 21.97 6.74 12.66
N THR A 337 22.99 7.57 12.39
CA THR A 337 22.82 9.03 12.43
C THR A 337 21.96 9.49 11.25
N PHE A 338 21.36 10.68 11.33
CA PHE A 338 20.57 11.24 10.21
C PHE A 338 21.40 11.34 8.91
N VAL A 339 22.68 11.71 9.03
CA VAL A 339 23.61 11.80 7.89
C VAL A 339 23.93 10.41 7.34
N GLU A 340 24.11 9.41 8.21
CA GLU A 340 24.28 8.01 7.81
C GLU A 340 23.04 7.46 7.06
N CYS A 341 21.81 7.76 7.50
CA CYS A 341 20.59 7.39 6.78
C CYS A 341 20.55 7.99 5.36
N VAL A 342 20.82 9.30 5.21
CA VAL A 342 20.82 9.96 3.91
C VAL A 342 21.90 9.40 2.98
N ILE A 343 23.10 9.11 3.50
CA ILE A 343 24.18 8.49 2.72
C ILE A 343 23.79 7.07 2.27
N ALA A 344 23.19 6.25 3.15
CA ALA A 344 22.67 4.94 2.76
C ALA A 344 21.65 5.03 1.63
N LEU A 345 20.66 5.91 1.74
CA LEU A 345 19.61 6.11 0.74
C LEU A 345 20.19 6.55 -0.62
N VAL A 346 21.14 7.49 -0.65
CA VAL A 346 21.78 7.93 -1.91
C VAL A 346 22.57 6.78 -2.56
N ILE A 347 23.31 6.00 -1.77
CA ILE A 347 24.07 4.85 -2.27
C ILE A 347 23.13 3.77 -2.80
N SER A 348 22.10 3.39 -2.04
CA SER A 348 21.19 2.31 -2.41
C SER A 348 20.33 2.66 -3.62
N ILE A 349 19.79 3.88 -3.71
CA ILE A 349 19.06 4.35 -4.90
C ILE A 349 19.96 4.32 -6.14
N THR A 350 21.22 4.76 -6.01
CA THR A 350 22.19 4.70 -7.13
C THR A 350 22.44 3.26 -7.59
N LEU A 351 22.63 2.32 -6.65
CA LEU A 351 22.81 0.90 -6.96
C LEU A 351 21.54 0.28 -7.58
N VAL A 352 20.37 0.55 -7.01
CA VAL A 352 19.06 0.14 -7.57
C VAL A 352 18.91 0.64 -8.99
N THR A 353 19.24 1.90 -9.30
CA THR A 353 19.19 2.42 -10.68
C THR A 353 20.12 1.67 -11.63
N ILE A 354 21.38 1.43 -11.24
CA ILE A 354 22.34 0.68 -12.08
C ILE A 354 21.87 -0.76 -12.33
N ILE A 355 21.34 -1.44 -11.31
CA ILE A 355 20.83 -2.81 -11.40
C ILE A 355 19.51 -2.85 -12.20
N ALA A 356 18.61 -1.89 -12.02
CA ALA A 356 17.34 -1.78 -12.77
C ALA A 356 17.58 -1.61 -14.27
N ILE A 357 18.51 -0.72 -14.67
CA ILE A 357 18.94 -0.57 -16.06
C ILE A 357 19.43 -1.90 -16.62
N SER A 358 20.23 -2.63 -15.86
CA SER A 358 20.82 -3.92 -16.25
C SER A 358 19.81 -5.07 -16.33
N LEU A 359 18.79 -5.06 -15.47
CA LEU A 359 17.68 -6.01 -15.47
C LEU A 359 16.75 -5.78 -16.67
N VAL A 360 16.33 -4.54 -16.90
CA VAL A 360 15.40 -4.18 -17.99
C VAL A 360 16.02 -4.41 -19.38
N GLU A 361 17.33 -4.22 -19.52
CA GLU A 361 18.07 -4.57 -20.75
C GLU A 361 17.93 -6.05 -21.16
N GLN A 362 17.67 -6.93 -20.20
CA GLN A 362 17.62 -8.38 -20.40
C GLN A 362 16.19 -8.93 -20.52
N ILE A 363 15.16 -8.09 -20.41
CA ILE A 363 13.76 -8.50 -20.63
C ILE A 363 13.54 -9.07 -22.05
N PRO A 364 14.04 -8.46 -23.15
CA PRO A 364 13.86 -9.03 -24.49
C PRO A 364 14.47 -10.42 -24.68
N TYR A 365 15.53 -10.75 -23.94
CA TYR A 365 16.11 -12.10 -23.95
C TYR A 365 15.16 -13.12 -23.28
N LEU A 366 14.52 -12.77 -22.15
CA LEU A 366 13.54 -13.64 -21.52
C LEU A 366 12.29 -13.87 -22.38
N VAL A 367 11.81 -12.83 -23.05
CA VAL A 367 10.61 -12.92 -23.89
C VAL A 367 10.88 -13.77 -25.14
N HIS A 368 12.00 -13.55 -25.84
CA HIS A 368 12.29 -14.23 -27.11
C HIS A 368 12.95 -15.60 -26.94
N GLU A 369 14.06 -15.67 -26.23
CA GLU A 369 14.89 -16.88 -26.16
C GLU A 369 14.37 -17.88 -25.12
N ARG A 370 13.55 -17.40 -24.16
CA ARG A 370 13.01 -18.22 -23.06
C ARG A 370 11.49 -18.32 -23.04
N HIS A 371 10.80 -17.70 -24.02
CA HIS A 371 9.35 -17.75 -24.20
C HIS A 371 8.53 -17.40 -22.94
N VAL A 372 9.01 -16.43 -22.15
CA VAL A 372 8.28 -15.90 -20.99
C VAL A 372 7.40 -14.74 -21.48
N SER A 373 6.09 -14.80 -21.25
CA SER A 373 5.19 -13.76 -21.76
C SER A 373 5.45 -12.39 -21.12
N ASP A 374 5.29 -11.31 -21.89
CA ASP A 374 5.40 -9.93 -21.38
C ASP A 374 4.51 -9.68 -20.15
N ALA A 375 3.31 -10.29 -20.19
CA ALA A 375 2.36 -10.28 -19.08
C ALA A 375 2.90 -10.97 -17.82
N PHE A 376 3.59 -12.12 -17.91
CA PHE A 376 4.20 -12.76 -16.74
C PHE A 376 5.40 -11.97 -16.21
N VAL A 377 6.22 -11.39 -17.10
CA VAL A 377 7.33 -10.52 -16.71
C VAL A 377 6.81 -9.32 -15.91
N GLY A 378 5.79 -8.63 -16.44
CA GLY A 378 5.16 -7.50 -15.78
C GLY A 378 4.39 -7.88 -14.52
N LEU A 379 3.42 -8.80 -14.59
CA LEU A 379 2.49 -9.10 -13.50
C LEU A 379 3.15 -9.80 -12.30
N ILE A 380 4.21 -10.59 -12.52
CA ILE A 380 4.81 -11.43 -11.47
C ILE A 380 6.28 -11.06 -11.20
N LEU A 381 7.14 -11.07 -12.22
CA LEU A 381 8.60 -10.97 -11.98
C LEU A 381 9.03 -9.59 -11.50
N VAL A 382 8.54 -8.51 -12.11
CA VAL A 382 8.90 -7.12 -11.76
C VAL A 382 8.40 -6.75 -10.34
N PRO A 383 7.11 -6.92 -10.00
CA PRO A 383 6.55 -6.75 -8.66
C PRO A 383 7.31 -7.47 -7.54
N LEU A 384 7.65 -8.74 -7.76
CA LEU A 384 8.26 -9.58 -6.74
C LEU A 384 9.66 -9.08 -6.34
N VAL A 385 10.41 -8.48 -7.27
CA VAL A 385 11.75 -7.95 -6.97
C VAL A 385 11.71 -6.49 -6.50
N GLU A 386 10.77 -5.68 -7.00
CA GLU A 386 10.71 -4.27 -6.65
C GLU A 386 10.14 -4.04 -5.25
N LYS A 387 9.12 -4.82 -4.86
CA LYS A 387 8.50 -4.75 -3.53
C LYS A 387 9.20 -5.62 -2.48
N ALA A 388 10.24 -6.37 -2.84
CA ALA A 388 10.92 -7.32 -1.96
C ALA A 388 11.30 -6.71 -0.60
N ALA A 389 11.90 -5.52 -0.56
CA ALA A 389 12.31 -4.89 0.69
C ALA A 389 11.13 -4.52 1.62
N GLU A 390 10.08 -3.94 1.03
CA GLU A 390 8.86 -3.55 1.73
C GLU A 390 8.13 -4.77 2.28
N HIS A 391 8.10 -5.87 1.52
CA HIS A 391 7.54 -7.15 1.96
C HIS A 391 8.32 -7.75 3.14
N LEU A 392 9.65 -7.66 3.10
CA LEU A 392 10.49 -8.16 4.20
C LEU A 392 10.30 -7.35 5.49
N THR A 393 10.13 -6.03 5.41
CA THR A 393 9.78 -5.19 6.57
C THR A 393 8.41 -5.56 7.14
N ALA A 394 7.36 -5.56 6.32
CA ALA A 394 6.00 -5.81 6.80
C ALA A 394 5.82 -7.21 7.41
N VAL A 395 6.50 -8.23 6.86
CA VAL A 395 6.49 -9.59 7.43
C VAL A 395 7.20 -9.67 8.78
N ASP A 396 8.26 -8.88 8.98
CA ASP A 396 9.00 -8.78 10.26
C ASP A 396 8.14 -8.08 11.33
N GLU A 397 7.51 -6.95 10.98
CA GLU A 397 6.55 -6.23 11.83
C GLU A 397 5.37 -7.12 12.25
N ALA A 398 4.80 -7.88 11.31
CA ALA A 398 3.71 -8.81 11.60
C ALA A 398 4.15 -9.96 12.54
N TYR A 399 5.37 -10.47 12.37
CA TYR A 399 5.97 -11.49 13.24
C TYR A 399 6.18 -10.98 14.67
N ASP A 400 6.56 -9.70 14.83
CA ASP A 400 6.82 -9.05 16.13
C ASP A 400 5.61 -8.31 16.71
N ASN A 401 4.41 -8.66 16.23
CA ASN A 401 3.10 -8.25 16.73
C ASN A 401 2.64 -6.82 16.38
N GLN A 402 3.33 -6.15 15.47
CA GLN A 402 3.02 -4.81 15.00
C GLN A 402 2.10 -4.86 13.75
N MET A 403 0.96 -5.55 13.85
CA MET A 403 0.09 -5.81 12.69
C MET A 403 -0.47 -4.53 12.08
N ASN A 404 -0.67 -3.45 12.85
CA ASN A 404 -1.14 -2.18 12.28
C ASN A 404 -0.04 -1.47 11.48
N PHE A 405 1.24 -1.59 11.85
CA PHE A 405 2.36 -1.11 11.05
C PHE A 405 2.48 -1.92 9.75
N ALA A 406 2.54 -3.25 9.87
CA ALA A 406 2.62 -4.16 8.72
C ALA A 406 1.50 -3.89 7.69
N LEU A 407 0.26 -3.80 8.16
CA LEU A 407 -0.88 -3.44 7.32
C LEU A 407 -0.76 -2.02 6.76
N SER A 408 -0.31 -1.04 7.53
CA SER A 408 -0.21 0.34 7.02
C SER A 408 0.87 0.50 5.95
N HIS A 409 1.98 -0.23 6.03
CA HIS A 409 2.98 -0.30 4.98
C HIS A 409 2.43 -1.00 3.72
N VAL A 410 1.82 -2.17 3.89
CA VAL A 410 1.23 -2.97 2.80
C VAL A 410 0.09 -2.22 2.08
N LEU A 411 -0.87 -1.69 2.82
CA LEU A 411 -2.05 -0.98 2.27
C LEU A 411 -1.69 0.44 1.78
N GLY A 412 -0.76 1.12 2.46
CA GLY A 412 -0.25 2.42 2.04
C GLY A 412 0.49 2.33 0.70
N ALA A 413 1.31 1.29 0.52
CA ALA A 413 2.05 1.05 -0.71
C ALA A 413 1.13 0.72 -1.89
N THR A 414 0.08 -0.08 -1.71
CA THR A 414 -0.86 -0.37 -2.82
C THR A 414 -1.71 0.83 -3.20
N LEU A 415 -2.15 1.62 -2.23
CA LEU A 415 -2.80 2.90 -2.48
C LEU A 415 -1.87 3.86 -3.22
N GLN A 416 -0.57 3.88 -2.88
CA GLN A 416 0.41 4.67 -3.62
C GLN A 416 0.65 4.13 -5.04
N THR A 417 0.78 2.83 -5.24
CA THR A 417 0.92 2.24 -6.58
C THR A 417 -0.26 2.60 -7.48
N ALA A 418 -1.49 2.46 -6.96
CA ALA A 418 -2.71 2.71 -7.71
C ALA A 418 -3.01 4.19 -7.96
N LEU A 419 -2.84 5.04 -6.94
CA LEU A 419 -3.22 6.46 -7.00
C LEU A 419 -2.07 7.39 -7.43
N PHE A 420 -0.81 6.96 -7.30
CA PHE A 420 0.36 7.80 -7.60
C PHE A 420 1.33 7.17 -8.61
N ASN A 421 1.92 6.00 -8.34
CA ASN A 421 3.03 5.49 -9.16
C ASN A 421 2.58 5.14 -10.58
N GLY A 422 1.50 4.37 -10.77
CA GLY A 422 0.94 4.08 -12.09
C GLY A 422 0.54 5.35 -12.87
N PRO A 423 -0.29 6.23 -12.29
CA PRO A 423 -0.60 7.55 -12.83
C PRO A 423 0.62 8.42 -13.20
N LEU A 424 1.68 8.43 -12.37
CA LEU A 424 2.91 9.18 -12.62
C LEU A 424 3.57 8.73 -13.93
N VAL A 425 3.61 7.42 -14.19
CA VAL A 425 4.21 6.86 -15.42
C VAL A 425 3.41 7.24 -16.67
N VAL A 426 2.08 7.42 -16.56
CA VAL A 426 1.25 7.95 -17.66
C VAL A 426 1.63 9.40 -17.97
N LEU A 427 1.86 10.23 -16.95
CA LEU A 427 2.26 11.62 -17.14
C LEU A 427 3.70 11.75 -17.67
N VAL A 428 4.63 10.93 -17.17
CA VAL A 428 6.00 10.85 -17.72
C VAL A 428 5.96 10.35 -19.17
N GLY A 429 5.20 9.29 -19.45
CA GLY A 429 5.00 8.79 -20.82
C GLY A 429 4.44 9.86 -21.75
N TRP A 430 3.47 10.66 -21.30
CA TRP A 430 2.96 11.80 -22.06
C TRP A 430 4.04 12.86 -22.34
N GLY A 431 4.86 13.21 -21.34
CA GLY A 431 6.00 14.13 -21.51
C GLY A 431 7.09 13.60 -22.46
N LEU A 432 7.28 12.29 -22.51
CA LEU A 432 8.20 11.60 -23.42
C LEU A 432 7.60 11.30 -24.81
N GLY A 433 6.35 11.68 -25.07
CA GLY A 433 5.64 11.36 -26.32
C GLY A 433 5.29 9.87 -26.50
N ARG A 434 5.41 9.05 -25.45
CA ARG A 434 5.03 7.63 -25.45
C ARG A 434 3.50 7.49 -25.30
N ARG A 435 2.91 6.46 -25.94
CA ARG A 435 1.48 6.11 -25.86
C ARG A 435 1.12 5.33 -24.57
N MET A 436 1.64 5.74 -23.41
CA MET A 436 1.31 5.13 -22.12
C MET A 436 -0.16 5.36 -21.75
N SER A 437 -0.84 4.35 -21.22
CA SER A 437 -2.25 4.39 -20.82
C SER A 437 -2.53 3.47 -19.64
N LEU A 438 -3.66 3.69 -18.94
CA LEU A 438 -4.16 2.81 -17.87
C LEU A 438 -5.20 1.82 -18.44
N SER A 439 -4.90 1.29 -19.63
CA SER A 439 -5.69 0.27 -20.32
C SER A 439 -5.03 -1.08 -20.13
N PHE A 440 -5.41 -1.79 -19.09
CA PHE A 440 -4.86 -3.08 -18.70
C PHE A 440 -5.49 -4.25 -19.47
N GLU A 441 -4.97 -5.45 -19.29
CA GLU A 441 -5.66 -6.66 -19.72
C GLU A 441 -6.87 -6.95 -18.80
N VAL A 442 -7.98 -7.42 -19.40
CA VAL A 442 -9.25 -7.61 -18.68
C VAL A 442 -9.14 -8.69 -17.61
N PHE A 443 -8.30 -9.71 -17.85
CA PHE A 443 -8.02 -10.76 -16.88
C PHE A 443 -7.33 -10.21 -15.63
N ASP A 444 -6.23 -9.48 -15.79
CA ASP A 444 -5.46 -8.89 -14.68
C ASP A 444 -6.33 -7.94 -13.86
N LEU A 445 -7.15 -7.13 -14.53
CA LEU A 445 -8.08 -6.21 -13.88
C LEU A 445 -9.19 -6.93 -13.10
N ALA A 446 -9.75 -8.01 -13.65
CA ALA A 446 -10.75 -8.82 -12.95
C ALA A 446 -10.15 -9.49 -11.72
N MET A 447 -8.93 -10.05 -11.84
CA MET A 447 -8.21 -10.63 -10.70
C MET A 447 -7.86 -9.58 -9.65
N LEU A 448 -7.49 -8.35 -10.03
CA LEU A 448 -7.27 -7.25 -9.09
C LEU A 448 -8.53 -6.96 -8.26
N ILE A 449 -9.67 -6.70 -8.90
CA ILE A 449 -10.91 -6.34 -8.20
C ILE A 449 -11.40 -7.48 -7.30
N LEU A 450 -11.35 -8.73 -7.77
CA LEU A 450 -11.68 -9.90 -6.95
C LEU A 450 -10.75 -10.03 -5.75
N SER A 451 -9.44 -9.79 -5.92
CA SER A 451 -8.46 -9.87 -4.84
C SER A 451 -8.70 -8.78 -3.78
N ILE A 452 -9.00 -7.55 -4.18
CA ILE A 452 -9.36 -6.46 -3.25
C ILE A 452 -10.62 -6.81 -2.47
N LEU A 453 -11.63 -7.41 -3.11
CA LEU A 453 -12.86 -7.84 -2.42
C LEU A 453 -12.61 -9.01 -1.44
N THR A 454 -11.80 -10.00 -1.81
CA THR A 454 -11.41 -11.10 -0.93
C THR A 454 -10.63 -10.61 0.28
N VAL A 455 -9.58 -9.81 0.06
CA VAL A 455 -8.74 -9.22 1.11
C VAL A 455 -9.55 -8.28 2.01
N GLY A 456 -10.37 -7.42 1.42
CA GLY A 456 -11.23 -6.49 2.16
C GLY A 456 -12.27 -7.19 3.03
N ASN A 457 -12.66 -8.43 2.70
CA ASN A 457 -13.49 -9.25 3.59
C ASN A 457 -12.69 -9.82 4.77
N PHE A 458 -11.44 -10.29 4.58
CA PHE A 458 -10.58 -10.71 5.70
C PHE A 458 -10.25 -9.54 6.64
N LEU A 459 -9.99 -8.34 6.10
CA LEU A 459 -9.71 -7.15 6.91
C LEU A 459 -10.94 -6.62 7.69
N ARG A 460 -12.17 -7.00 7.30
CA ARG A 460 -13.41 -6.50 7.95
C ARG A 460 -13.51 -6.94 9.40
N ASP A 461 -13.08 -8.16 9.72
CA ASP A 461 -13.28 -8.76 11.04
C ASP A 461 -12.23 -8.29 12.08
N GLN A 462 -11.35 -7.36 11.68
CA GLN A 462 -10.32 -6.72 12.52
C GLN A 462 -9.34 -7.71 13.18
N LYS A 463 -9.27 -8.91 12.62
CA LYS A 463 -8.47 -10.04 13.07
C LYS A 463 -7.84 -10.75 11.88
N SER A 464 -6.70 -11.38 12.11
CA SER A 464 -6.00 -12.22 11.14
C SER A 464 -5.49 -13.51 11.75
N ASN A 465 -5.50 -14.59 10.96
CA ASN A 465 -4.90 -15.88 11.31
C ASN A 465 -4.08 -16.46 10.15
N TYR A 466 -3.27 -17.50 10.43
CA TYR A 466 -2.39 -18.11 9.43
C TYR A 466 -3.13 -18.77 8.25
N LEU A 467 -4.40 -19.18 8.44
CA LEU A 467 -5.19 -19.84 7.40
C LEU A 467 -5.63 -18.84 6.33
N GLU A 468 -6.12 -17.67 6.72
CA GLU A 468 -6.38 -16.56 5.80
C GLU A 468 -5.12 -16.19 5.01
N GLY A 469 -3.97 -16.11 5.70
CA GLY A 469 -2.69 -15.85 5.06
C GLY A 469 -2.31 -16.90 4.01
N PHE A 470 -2.46 -18.19 4.35
CA PHE A 470 -2.23 -19.29 3.42
C PHE A 470 -3.18 -19.25 2.21
N LEU A 471 -4.45 -18.88 2.40
CA LEU A 471 -5.41 -18.72 1.32
C LEU A 471 -5.04 -17.56 0.40
N CYS A 472 -4.63 -16.41 0.94
CA CYS A 472 -4.11 -15.27 0.15
C CYS A 472 -2.91 -15.67 -0.72
N VAL A 473 -1.90 -16.33 -0.14
CA VAL A 473 -0.74 -16.83 -0.90
C VAL A 473 -1.15 -17.85 -1.95
N THR A 474 -2.12 -18.73 -1.65
CA THR A 474 -2.64 -19.72 -2.62
C THR A 474 -3.30 -19.04 -3.83
N VAL A 475 -4.08 -17.98 -3.61
CA VAL A 475 -4.69 -17.19 -4.70
C VAL A 475 -3.60 -16.49 -5.53
N TYR A 476 -2.57 -15.91 -4.90
CA TYR A 476 -1.45 -15.30 -5.62
C TYR A 476 -0.71 -16.31 -6.51
N VAL A 477 -0.41 -17.50 -5.99
CA VAL A 477 0.22 -18.58 -6.77
C VAL A 477 -0.69 -19.04 -7.92
N GLY A 478 -2.01 -19.11 -7.69
CA GLY A 478 -2.99 -19.39 -8.75
C GLY A 478 -2.96 -18.35 -9.88
N ILE A 479 -2.89 -17.06 -9.55
CA ILE A 479 -2.74 -15.97 -10.53
C ILE A 479 -1.39 -16.09 -11.27
N ALA A 480 -0.29 -16.35 -10.56
CA ALA A 480 1.03 -16.51 -11.17
C ALA A 480 1.08 -17.68 -12.17
N VAL A 481 0.46 -18.82 -11.82
CA VAL A 481 0.33 -19.96 -12.74
C VAL A 481 -0.53 -19.60 -13.95
N ALA A 482 -1.66 -18.92 -13.76
CA ALA A 482 -2.51 -18.48 -14.88
C ALA A 482 -1.79 -17.50 -15.82
N ALA A 483 -1.03 -16.54 -15.27
CA ALA A 483 -0.23 -15.58 -16.02
C ALA A 483 0.89 -16.25 -16.85
N ALA A 484 1.47 -17.34 -16.34
CA ALA A 484 2.48 -18.11 -17.08
C ALA A 484 1.93 -18.82 -18.34
N TYR A 485 0.61 -19.06 -18.39
CA TYR A 485 -0.08 -19.58 -19.58
C TYR A 485 -0.76 -18.48 -20.42
N PHE A 486 -0.64 -17.21 -20.04
CA PHE A 486 -1.27 -16.11 -20.76
C PHE A 486 -0.47 -15.76 -22.03
N PRO A 487 -1.09 -15.78 -23.23
CA PRO A 487 -0.37 -15.65 -24.49
C PRO A 487 0.16 -14.22 -24.71
N SER A 488 1.43 -14.14 -25.12
CA SER A 488 2.11 -12.88 -25.49
C SER A 488 1.43 -12.24 -26.69
N PRO A 489 1.51 -10.90 -26.89
CA PRO A 489 0.92 -10.22 -28.04
C PRO A 489 1.36 -10.79 -29.39
N HIS A 490 2.64 -11.18 -29.48
CA HIS A 490 3.25 -11.76 -30.68
C HIS A 490 2.71 -13.15 -31.03
N ASP A 491 2.12 -13.87 -30.07
CA ASP A 491 1.48 -15.18 -30.26
C ASP A 491 -0.01 -15.07 -30.67
N ARG A 492 -0.59 -13.87 -30.58
CA ARG A 492 -2.01 -13.63 -30.91
C ARG A 492 -2.21 -13.58 -32.42
N ILE A 493 -2.80 -14.64 -32.97
CA ILE A 493 -3.21 -14.72 -34.39
C ILE A 493 -4.07 -13.48 -34.73
N PRO A 494 -3.70 -12.70 -35.77
CA PRO A 494 -4.51 -11.57 -36.21
C PRO A 494 -5.92 -12.01 -36.61
N GLY A 495 -6.91 -11.66 -35.79
CA GLY A 495 -8.33 -11.94 -36.04
C GLY A 495 -9.01 -12.98 -35.12
N THR A 496 -8.30 -13.61 -34.17
CA THR A 496 -8.91 -14.58 -33.24
C THR A 496 -9.01 -14.05 -31.81
N THR A 497 -9.80 -12.99 -31.59
CA THR A 497 -10.34 -12.73 -30.24
C THR A 497 -11.42 -13.75 -29.93
N ALA A 498 -11.37 -14.34 -28.73
CA ALA A 498 -12.33 -15.34 -28.28
C ALA A 498 -13.78 -14.91 -28.51
N THR A 499 -14.48 -15.62 -29.39
CA THR A 499 -15.94 -15.59 -29.45
C THR A 499 -16.47 -16.11 -28.14
N THR A 500 -16.94 -15.21 -27.28
CA THR A 500 -17.86 -15.54 -26.19
C THR A 500 -18.98 -16.39 -26.77
N SER A 501 -19.19 -17.57 -26.21
CA SER A 501 -20.12 -18.57 -26.73
C SER A 501 -21.56 -18.06 -26.72
N GLY A 502 -21.98 -17.44 -27.82
CA GLY A 502 -23.38 -17.24 -28.13
C GLY A 502 -24.04 -18.61 -28.28
N ILE A 503 -25.13 -18.84 -27.54
CA ILE A 503 -25.95 -20.03 -27.71
C ILE A 503 -26.64 -19.92 -29.07
N ASP A 504 -26.12 -20.64 -30.06
CA ASP A 504 -26.73 -20.76 -31.37
C ASP A 504 -28.04 -21.56 -31.22
N VAL A 505 -29.17 -20.86 -31.26
CA VAL A 505 -30.50 -21.47 -31.29
C VAL A 505 -30.70 -22.04 -32.69
N GLY A 506 -30.35 -23.32 -32.84
CA GLY A 506 -30.40 -24.05 -34.11
C GLY A 506 -31.81 -24.14 -34.73
N GLY A 507 -32.18 -23.13 -35.51
CA GLY A 507 -33.35 -23.15 -36.40
C GLY A 507 -33.09 -24.01 -37.64
N GLY A 508 -33.07 -25.33 -37.49
CA GLY A 508 -32.89 -26.30 -38.59
C GLY A 508 -34.21 -26.78 -39.18
N GLY A 509 -34.77 -26.05 -40.14
CA GLY A 509 -35.98 -26.47 -40.85
C GLY A 509 -35.68 -27.25 -42.14
N GLY A 510 -36.39 -28.37 -42.34
CA GLY A 510 -36.69 -28.94 -43.66
C GLY A 510 -35.74 -30.00 -44.22
N HIS A 511 -36.16 -31.27 -44.12
CA HIS A 511 -36.26 -32.19 -45.27
C HIS A 511 -36.94 -33.50 -44.87
N HIS A 512 -38.28 -33.52 -44.85
CA HIS A 512 -39.12 -34.54 -45.50
C HIS A 512 -40.61 -34.15 -45.47
#